data_AF-A0A1J3F1Z5-F1
#
_entry.id   AF-A0A1J3F1Z5-F1
#
_cell.length_a   1.000
_cell.length_b   1.000
_cell.length_c   1.000
_cell.angle_alpha   90.00
_cell.angle_beta   90.00
_cell.angle_gamma   90.00
#
_symmetry.space_group_name_H-M   'P 1'
#
loop_
_entity.id
_entity.type
_entity.pdbx_description
1 polymer ?
#
loop_
_entity_poly.entity_id
_entity_poly.type
_entity_poly.pdbx_seq_one_letter_code
_entity_poly.pdbx_strand_id
1 'polypeptide(L)'
;NILDAKDPNLGSGYEESEVEMVLKLGLLCSHSDPNARPTMRQVLNYLNGNAMLPDLSPLDLGGNGMTLGIHHRVSELGMSNGGSSMVDSIL
;
A
#
# COMPACT_ATOMS: atom_id res chain seq x y z
N ASN A 1 5.85 -6.29 -18.31
CA ASN A 1 6.47 -6.76 -17.05
C ASN A 1 6.58 -5.56 -16.11
N ILE A 2 6.44 -5.68 -14.79
CA ILE A 2 6.57 -4.52 -13.90
C ILE A 2 7.99 -3.92 -13.93
N LEU A 3 9.00 -4.77 -14.15
CA LEU A 3 10.40 -4.37 -14.28
C LEU A 3 10.67 -3.41 -15.46
N ASP A 4 9.74 -3.33 -16.43
CA ASP A 4 9.85 -2.39 -17.55
C ASP A 4 9.67 -0.93 -17.10
N ALA A 5 9.11 -0.70 -15.90
CA ALA A 5 8.92 0.62 -15.32
C ALA A 5 10.18 1.20 -14.66
N LYS A 6 11.26 0.42 -14.53
CA LYS A 6 12.52 0.90 -13.97
C LYS A 6 13.13 2.00 -14.84
N ASP A 7 13.87 2.92 -14.24
CA ASP A 7 14.64 3.91 -14.99
C ASP A 7 15.67 3.20 -15.90
N PRO A 8 15.69 3.46 -17.22
CA PRO A 8 16.70 2.92 -18.12
C PRO A 8 18.15 3.25 -17.72
N ASN A 9 18.35 4.32 -16.95
CA ASN A 9 19.66 4.78 -16.47
C ASN A 9 20.09 4.16 -15.13
N LEU A 10 19.29 3.26 -14.54
CA LEU A 10 19.60 2.60 -13.26
C LEU A 10 20.86 1.70 -13.34
N GLY A 11 21.35 1.42 -14.54
CA GLY A 11 22.55 0.60 -14.78
C GLY A 11 22.27 -0.89 -14.57
N SER A 12 23.28 -1.66 -14.15
CA SER A 12 23.18 -3.11 -13.90
C SER A 12 23.57 -3.51 -12.47
N GLY A 13 23.79 -2.53 -11.59
CA GLY A 13 24.28 -2.75 -10.22
C GLY A 13 23.19 -2.98 -9.19
N TYR A 14 22.00 -3.41 -9.61
CA TYR A 14 20.84 -3.61 -8.75
C TYR A 14 20.39 -5.08 -8.79
N GLU A 15 19.69 -5.51 -7.76
CA GLU A 15 19.07 -6.83 -7.70
C GLU A 15 17.63 -6.74 -8.22
N GLU A 16 17.25 -7.63 -9.14
CA GLU A 16 15.96 -7.52 -9.85
C GLU A 16 14.76 -7.66 -8.90
N SER A 17 14.85 -8.51 -7.88
CA SER A 17 13.77 -8.71 -6.90
C SER A 17 13.55 -7.48 -6.01
N GLU A 18 14.60 -6.72 -5.68
CA GLU A 18 14.52 -5.45 -4.95
C GLU A 18 13.79 -4.40 -5.80
N VAL A 19 14.12 -4.30 -7.09
CA VAL A 19 13.43 -3.39 -8.01
C VAL A 19 11.96 -3.80 -8.17
N GLU A 20 11.69 -5.08 -8.35
CA GLU A 20 10.32 -5.59 -8.44
C GLU A 20 9.51 -5.27 -7.18
N MET A 21 10.10 -5.52 -6.01
CA MET A 21 9.48 -5.29 -4.70
C MET A 21 9.22 -3.79 -4.46
N VAL A 22 10.17 -2.91 -4.75
CA VAL A 22 9.98 -1.46 -4.58
C VAL A 22 8.90 -0.93 -5.54
N LEU A 23 8.85 -1.42 -6.78
CA LEU A 23 7.81 -1.02 -7.73
C LEU A 23 6.41 -1.47 -7.26
N LYS A 24 6.28 -2.72 -6.79
CA LYS A 24 5.04 -3.24 -6.19
C LYS A 24 4.63 -2.45 -4.94
N LEU A 25 5.59 -2.15 -4.06
CA LEU A 25 5.34 -1.36 -2.85
C LEU A 25 4.92 0.08 -3.18
N GLY A 26 5.55 0.72 -4.16
CA GLY A 26 5.18 2.06 -4.63
C GLY A 26 3.76 2.13 -5.16
N LEU A 27 3.32 1.09 -5.88
CA LEU A 27 1.95 0.94 -6.34
C LEU A 27 0.95 0.83 -5.18
N LEU A 28 1.27 0.02 -4.16
CA LEU A 28 0.44 -0.13 -2.97
C LEU A 28 0.37 1.16 -2.13
N CYS A 29 1.49 1.89 -2.01
CA CYS A 29 1.53 3.20 -1.35
C CYS A 29 0.71 4.26 -2.07
N SER A 30 0.58 4.14 -3.40
CA SER A 30 -0.14 5.08 -4.26
C SER A 30 -1.62 4.70 -4.47
N HIS A 31 -2.11 3.70 -3.73
CA HIS A 31 -3.48 3.20 -3.88
C HIS A 31 -4.51 4.33 -3.67
N SER A 32 -5.58 4.32 -4.47
CA SER A 32 -6.62 5.36 -4.46
C SER A 32 -7.36 5.41 -3.12
N ASP A 33 -7.75 4.25 -2.58
CA ASP A 33 -8.26 4.10 -1.21
C ASP A 33 -7.13 4.31 -0.19
N PRO A 34 -7.21 5.33 0.69
CA PRO A 34 -6.22 5.58 1.72
C PRO A 34 -6.10 4.45 2.76
N ASN A 35 -7.16 3.66 2.98
CA ASN A 35 -7.14 2.58 3.98
C ASN A 35 -6.39 1.33 3.48
N ALA A 36 -6.27 1.16 2.16
CA ALA A 36 -5.49 0.10 1.56
C ALA A 36 -3.98 0.40 1.53
N ARG A 37 -3.58 1.66 1.75
CA ARG A 37 -2.17 2.06 1.79
C ARG A 37 -1.50 1.48 3.04
N PRO A 38 -0.24 1.02 2.95
CA PRO A 38 0.47 0.49 4.09
C PRO A 38 0.85 1.64 5.04
N THR A 39 0.89 1.34 6.33
CA THR A 39 1.50 2.24 7.31
C THR A 39 3.01 2.37 7.06
N MET A 40 3.61 3.49 7.44
CA MET A 40 5.07 3.67 7.32
C MET A 40 5.88 2.56 8.00
N ARG A 41 5.38 1.98 9.10
CA ARG A 41 6.02 0.83 9.76
C ARG A 41 6.02 -0.41 8.86
N GLN A 42 4.93 -0.69 8.15
CA GLN A 42 4.86 -1.81 7.20
C GLN A 42 5.77 -1.56 6.00
N VAL A 43 5.79 -0.34 5.44
CA VAL A 43 6.71 0.07 4.37
C VAL A 43 8.16 -0.25 4.74
N LEU A 44 8.61 0.16 5.93
CA LEU A 44 9.97 -0.13 6.40
C LEU A 44 10.23 -1.63 6.58
N ASN A 45 9.24 -2.40 7.03
CA ASN A 45 9.41 -3.85 7.15
C ASN A 45 9.59 -4.51 5.79
N TYR A 46 8.89 -4.06 4.74
CA TYR A 46 9.07 -4.56 3.38
C TYR A 46 10.45 -4.17 2.82
N LEU A 47 10.84 -2.90 2.96
CA LEU A 47 12.14 -2.42 2.48
C LEU A 47 13.34 -3.07 3.17
N ASN A 48 13.21 -3.41 4.45
CA ASN A 48 14.25 -4.11 5.20
C ASN A 48 14.25 -5.63 4.98
N GLY A 49 13.31 -6.18 4.19
CA GLY A 49 13.16 -7.63 4.00
C GLY A 49 12.61 -8.37 5.22
N ASN A 50 12.07 -7.66 6.22
CA ASN A 50 11.49 -8.23 7.43
C ASN A 50 10.08 -8.83 7.19
N ALA A 51 9.46 -8.50 6.06
CA ALA A 51 8.16 -9.00 5.64
C ALA A 51 8.10 -9.11 4.11
N MET A 52 7.27 -10.00 3.59
CA MET A 52 6.99 -10.13 2.16
C MET A 52 5.74 -9.34 1.78
N LEU A 53 5.76 -8.70 0.61
CA LEU A 53 4.58 -8.02 0.07
C LEU A 53 3.44 -9.03 -0.16
N PRO A 54 2.19 -8.61 0.05
CA PRO A 54 1.05 -9.40 -0.41
C PRO A 54 1.09 -9.53 -1.93
N ASP A 55 0.54 -10.63 -2.45
CA ASP A 55 0.43 -10.81 -3.89
C ASP A 55 -0.57 -9.78 -4.44
N LEU A 56 -0.11 -8.94 -5.35
CA LEU A 56 -0.91 -7.85 -5.90
C LEU A 56 -1.59 -8.34 -7.17
N SER A 57 -2.82 -8.84 -7.06
CA SER A 57 -3.60 -9.11 -8.26
C SER A 57 -4.08 -7.78 -8.87
N PRO A 58 -4.25 -7.69 -10.20
CA PRO A 58 -4.80 -6.49 -10.85
C PRO A 58 -6.16 -6.04 -10.30
N LEU A 59 -6.89 -6.96 -9.65
CA LEU A 59 -8.20 -6.72 -9.04
C LEU A 59 -8.09 -6.11 -7.63
N ASP A 60 -7.01 -6.37 -6.90
CA ASP A 60 -6.80 -5.86 -5.54
C ASP A 60 -6.41 -4.38 -5.50
N LEU A 61 -6.03 -3.82 -6.65
CA LEU A 61 -5.78 -2.39 -6.84
C LEU A 61 -7.06 -1.61 -7.19
N GLY A 62 -8.16 -2.35 -7.42
CA GLY A 62 -9.48 -1.85 -7.75
C GLY A 62 -10.40 -1.83 -6.54
N GLY A 63 -9.99 -1.17 -5.45
CA GLY A 63 -10.93 -0.66 -4.43
C GLY A 63 -11.74 -1.69 -3.63
N ASN A 64 -11.34 -2.96 -3.60
CA ASN A 64 -12.00 -3.98 -2.77
C ASN A 64 -11.02 -4.43 -1.69
N GLY A 65 -11.29 -4.01 -0.46
CA GLY A 65 -10.38 -4.07 0.68
C GLY A 65 -9.59 -5.37 0.81
N MET A 66 -8.26 -5.25 0.85
CA MET A 66 -7.38 -6.36 1.18
C MET A 66 -7.59 -6.75 2.64
N THR A 67 -8.21 -7.90 2.88
CA THR A 67 -8.22 -8.54 4.19
C THR A 67 -6.80 -9.02 4.51
N LEU A 68 -6.03 -8.20 5.21
CA LEU A 68 -4.74 -8.58 5.77
C LEU A 68 -4.97 -9.75 6.73
N GLY A 69 -4.59 -10.96 6.31
CA GLY A 69 -4.73 -12.20 7.08
C GLY A 69 -3.99 -12.13 8.41
N ILE A 70 -4.66 -11.62 9.44
CA ILE A 70 -4.37 -11.90 10.84
C ILE A 70 -5.47 -12.84 11.30
N HIS A 71 -5.22 -14.14 11.25
CA HIS A 71 -6.07 -15.11 11.93
C HIS A 71 -5.86 -14.99 13.46
N HIS A 72 -6.38 -13.91 14.05
CA HIS A 72 -6.65 -13.81 15.48
C HIS A 72 -7.81 -12.82 15.74
N ARG A 73 -9.01 -13.27 15.35
CA ARG A 73 -10.30 -13.04 16.02
C ARG A 73 -10.43 -11.78 16.89
N VAL A 74 -11.04 -10.72 16.35
CA VAL A 74 -11.91 -9.80 17.11
C VAL A 74 -13.04 -9.29 16.21
N SER A 75 -14.25 -9.34 16.73
CA SER A 75 -15.52 -9.02 16.07
C SER A 75 -15.67 -7.54 15.70
N GLU A 76 -16.58 -7.28 14.76
CA GLU A 76 -17.21 -5.99 14.46
C GLU A 76 -17.09 -4.94 15.56
N LEU A 77 -16.34 -3.87 15.32
CA LEU A 77 -16.58 -2.58 15.94
C LEU A 77 -16.30 -1.50 14.90
N GLY A 78 -17.38 -0.86 14.44
CA GLY A 78 -17.30 0.35 13.65
C GLY A 78 -16.62 1.47 14.44
N MET A 79 -15.86 2.31 13.74
CA MET A 79 -15.42 3.61 14.23
C MET A 79 -15.69 4.65 13.16
N SER A 80 -16.93 5.13 13.18
CA SER A 80 -17.29 6.46 12.69
C SER A 80 -16.74 7.49 13.66
N ASN A 81 -15.92 8.43 13.15
CA ASN A 81 -15.87 9.86 13.46
C ASN A 81 -14.57 10.39 12.83
N GLY A 82 -14.54 11.47 12.07
CA GLY A 82 -15.43 12.62 12.01
C GLY A 82 -14.49 13.81 11.80
N GLY A 83 -14.44 14.34 10.59
CA GLY A 83 -13.49 15.39 10.25
C GLY A 83 -13.87 16.12 8.96
N SER A 84 -13.93 17.45 9.07
CA SER A 84 -14.25 18.49 8.08
C SER A 84 -15.74 18.90 8.09
N SER A 85 -16.13 20.17 8.19
CA SER A 85 -15.44 21.43 7.87
C SER A 85 -15.78 22.54 8.89
N MET A 86 -14.78 23.38 9.21
CA MET A 86 -15.05 24.80 9.43
C MET A 86 -15.14 25.40 8.02
N VAL A 87 -16.34 25.66 7.51
CA VAL A 87 -16.74 26.81 6.66
C VAL A 87 -18.19 26.62 6.22
N ASP A 88 -19.09 27.47 6.74
CA ASP A 88 -20.37 27.95 6.19
C ASP A 88 -21.07 28.71 7.34
N SER A 89 -20.62 29.91 7.71
CA SER A 89 -21.10 31.20 7.19
C SER A 89 -22.63 31.35 7.13
N ILE A 90 -23.15 32.21 8.04
CA ILE A 90 -24.36 33.06 7.90
C ILE A 90 -25.73 32.40 8.19
N LEU A 91 -26.22 32.53 9.43
CA LEU A 91 -27.15 33.57 9.93
C LEU A 91 -27.22 33.51 11.46
#